data_AF-A0A9D7FV74-F1
#
_entry.id   AF-A0A9D7FV74-F1
#
_cell.length_a   1.000
_cell.length_b   1.000
_cell.length_c   1.000
_cell.angle_alpha   90.00
_cell.angle_beta   90.00
_cell.angle_gamma   90.00
#
_symmetry.space_group_name_H-M   'P 1'
#
loop_
_entity.id
_entity.type
_entity.pdbx_description
1 polymer ?
#
loop_
_entity_poly.entity_id
_entity_poly.type
_entity_poly.pdbx_seq_one_letter_code
_entity_poly.pdbx_strand_id
1 'polypeptide(L)' 'MEKFEIAGDNIHLNQLLKLLHWCESGADANAAIEAGEVKVDGVVELRKRNKLRKGMRVEFDGQMVEIQ' A
#
# COMPACT_ATOMS: atom_id res chain seq x y z
N MET A 1 -4.82 8.19 11.52
CA MET A 1 -3.74 7.93 10.56
C MET A 1 -2.89 6.83 11.17
N GLU A 2 -2.88 5.67 10.55
CA GLU A 2 -2.15 4.50 11.04
C GLU A 2 -0.68 4.59 10.62
N LYS A 3 0.20 3.91 11.34
CA LYS A 3 1.64 3.88 11.05
C LYS A 3 2.08 2.45 10.88
N PHE A 4 2.87 2.19 9.85
CA PHE A 4 3.41 0.86 9.57
C PHE A 4 4.94 0.91 9.55
N GLU A 5 5.56 0.23 10.50
CA GLU A 5 7.02 0.12 10.56
C GLU A 5 7.52 -0.95 9.59
N ILE A 6 8.39 -0.56 8.66
CA ILE A 6 9.06 -1.51 7.77
C ILE A 6 10.37 -1.98 8.40
N ALA A 7 10.59 -3.30 8.41
CA ALA A 7 11.80 -3.91 8.97
C ALA A 7 13.06 -3.72 8.09
N GLY A 8 12.93 -3.10 6.91
CA GLY A 8 14.03 -2.89 5.96
C GLY A 8 13.89 -1.58 5.18
N ASP A 9 14.58 -1.45 4.05
CA ASP A 9 14.64 -0.18 3.31
C ASP A 9 13.37 0.15 2.51
N ASN A 10 12.56 -0.86 2.20
CA ASN A 10 11.32 -0.72 1.44
C ASN A 10 10.40 -1.92 1.62
N ILE A 11 9.13 -1.71 1.29
CA ILE A 11 8.11 -2.74 1.13
C ILE A 11 7.41 -2.58 -0.22
N HIS A 12 6.93 -3.67 -0.82
CA HIS A 12 6.10 -3.59 -2.01
C HIS A 12 4.66 -3.20 -1.65
N LEU A 13 4.01 -2.37 -2.47
CA LEU A 13 2.63 -1.92 -2.23
C LEU A 13 1.65 -3.08 -2.02
N ASN A 14 1.64 -4.10 -2.90
CA ASN A 14 0.74 -5.24 -2.74
C ASN A 14 1.01 -6.08 -1.47
N GLN A 15 2.25 -6.12 -0.99
CA GLN A 15 2.62 -6.78 0.25
C GLN A 15 2.12 -5.99 1.46
N LEU A 16 2.25 -4.66 1.42
CA LEU A 16 1.74 -3.77 2.46
C LEU A 16 0.22 -3.95 2.63
N LEU A 17 -0.55 -3.89 1.54
CA LEU A 17 -2.02 -4.05 1.59
C LEU A 17 -2.45 -5.37 2.24
N LYS A 18 -1.73 -6.46 1.93
CA LYS A 18 -1.96 -7.76 2.56
C LYS A 18 -1.59 -7.75 4.06
N LEU A 19 -0.45 -7.16 4.44
CA LEU A 19 0.01 -7.14 5.84
C LEU A 19 -0.87 -6.26 6.73
N LEU A 20 -1.48 -5.22 6.17
CA LEU A 20 -2.46 -4.37 6.85
C LEU A 20 -3.85 -4.99 6.91
N HIS A 21 -4.05 -6.18 6.34
CA HIS A 21 -5.36 -6.82 6.20
C HIS A 21 -6.38 -5.98 5.44
N TRP A 22 -5.93 -5.07 4.59
CA TRP A 22 -6.80 -4.29 3.68
C TRP A 22 -7.27 -5.14 2.50
N CYS A 23 -6.47 -6.14 2.13
CA CYS A 23 -6.82 -7.16 1.14
C CYS A 23 -6.62 -8.55 1.73
N GLU A 24 -7.47 -9.51 1.34
CA GLU A 24 -7.42 -10.87 1.87
C GLU A 24 -6.22 -11.67 1.32
N SER A 25 -5.72 -11.28 0.15
CA SER A 25 -4.62 -11.97 -0.52
C SER A 25 -3.77 -11.01 -1.36
N GLY A 26 -2.61 -11.51 -1.82
CA GLY A 26 -1.79 -10.76 -2.77
C GLY A 26 -2.43 -10.63 -4.16
N ALA A 27 -3.34 -11.55 -4.53
CA ALA A 27 -4.07 -11.44 -5.79
C ALA A 27 -5.14 -10.34 -5.72
N ASP A 28 -5.84 -10.27 -4.59
CA ASP A 28 -6.82 -9.22 -4.27
C ASP A 28 -6.15 -7.83 -4.24
N ALA A 29 -5.03 -7.71 -3.55
CA ALA A 29 -4.22 -6.48 -3.55
C ALA A 29 -3.77 -6.06 -4.96
N ASN A 30 -3.41 -7.03 -5.81
CA ASN A 30 -3.04 -6.71 -7.19
C ASN A 30 -4.23 -6.18 -8.00
N ALA A 31 -5.42 -6.78 -7.82
CA ALA A 31 -6.64 -6.37 -8.51
C ALA A 31 -7.06 -4.95 -8.10
N ALA A 32 -7.04 -4.63 -6.79
CA ALA A 32 -7.33 -3.29 -6.27
C ALA A 32 -6.37 -2.22 -6.84
N ILE A 33 -5.07 -2.55 -6.93
CA ILE A 33 -4.06 -1.66 -7.53
C ILE A 33 -4.32 -1.46 -9.03
N GLU A 34 -4.64 -2.53 -9.78
CA GLU A 34 -4.96 -2.43 -11.21
C GLU A 34 -6.26 -1.67 -11.48
N ALA A 35 -7.24 -1.77 -10.58
CA ALA A 35 -8.49 -1.03 -10.62
C ALA A 35 -8.32 0.47 -10.31
N GLY A 36 -7.14 0.90 -9.83
CA GLY A 36 -6.86 2.30 -9.48
C GLY A 36 -7.51 2.74 -8.16
N GLU A 37 -7.81 1.79 -7.28
CA GLU A 37 -8.44 2.05 -5.98
C GLU A 37 -7.44 2.48 -4.90
N VAL A 38 -6.14 2.32 -5.19
CA VAL A 38 -5.05 2.60 -4.25
C VAL A 38 -4.33 3.88 -4.64
N LYS A 39 -4.07 4.75 -3.66
CA LYS A 39 -3.27 5.96 -3.86
C LYS A 39 -2.00 5.91 -3.02
N VAL A 40 -0.92 6.44 -3.58
CA VAL A 40 0.35 6.65 -2.89
C VAL A 40 0.67 8.14 -2.97
N ASP A 41 0.84 8.78 -1.83
CA ASP A 41 1.07 10.22 -1.69
C ASP A 41 0.02 11.07 -2.46
N GLY A 42 -1.24 10.63 -2.41
CA GLY A 42 -2.39 11.29 -3.06
C GLY A 42 -2.54 11.00 -4.56
N VAL A 43 -1.64 10.22 -5.18
CA VAL A 43 -1.68 9.86 -6.60
C VAL A 43 -2.13 8.41 -6.76
N VAL A 44 -3.08 8.16 -7.68
CA VAL A 44 -3.49 6.78 -8.03
C VAL A 44 -2.28 5.99 -8.50
N GLU A 45 -2.02 4.87 -7.86
CA GLU A 45 -0.89 3.99 -8.17
C GLU A 45 -1.40 2.70 -8.82
N LEU A 46 -0.85 2.37 -9.98
CA LEU A 46 -1.20 1.17 -10.75
C LEU A 46 -0.08 0.11 -10.72
N ARG A 47 1.09 0.44 -10.16
CA ARG A 47 2.24 -0.47 -10.07
C ARG A 47 2.14 -1.33 -8.81
N LYS A 48 1.66 -2.56 -9.00
CA LYS A 48 1.52 -3.61 -7.96
C LYS A 48 2.74 -3.78 -7.04
N ARG A 49 3.94 -3.68 -7.62
CA ARG A 49 5.23 -3.84 -6.93
C ARG A 49 5.97 -2.52 -6.76
N ASN A 50 5.24 -1.40 -6.67
CA ASN A 50 5.86 -0.13 -6.30
C ASN A 50 6.59 -0.30 -4.96
N LYS A 51 7.83 0.17 -4.89
CA LYS A 51 8.66 0.11 -3.69
C LYS A 51 8.39 1.34 -2.85
N LEU A 52 7.74 1.12 -1.72
CA LEU A 52 7.40 2.17 -0.78
C LEU A 52 8.50 2.30 0.27
N ARG A 53 8.80 3.54 0.67
CA ARG A 53 9.82 3.88 1.66
C ARG A 53 9.22 4.71 2.78
N LYS A 54 10.00 4.88 3.84
CA LYS A 54 9.66 5.69 5.01
C LYS A 54 9.24 7.11 4.59
N GLY A 55 8.17 7.61 5.21
CA GLY A 55 7.56 8.90 4.93
C GLY A 55 6.51 8.88 3.81
N MET A 56 6.40 7.81 3.03
CA MET A 56 5.34 7.66 2.02
C MET A 56 4.01 7.30 2.69
N ARG A 57 2.91 7.74 2.08
CA ARG A 57 1.54 7.48 2.55
C ARG A 57 0.77 6.66 1.54
N VAL A 58 0.03 5.66 2.02
CA VAL A 58 -0.84 4.82 1.19
C VAL A 58 -2.28 4.97 1.65
N GLU A 59 -3.19 5.11 0.70
CA GLU A 59 -4.62 5.20 0.91
C GLU A 59 -5.36 4.14 0.09
N PHE A 60 -6.36 3.51 0.72
CA PHE A 60 -7.25 2.53 0.09
C PHE A 60 -8.53 2.44 0.92
N ASP A 61 -9.70 2.39 0.27
CA ASP A 61 -11.02 2.29 0.90
C ASP A 61 -11.26 3.21 2.11
N GLY A 62 -10.79 4.46 2.03
CA GLY A 62 -10.90 5.46 3.11
C GLY A 62 -9.95 5.23 4.30
N GLN A 63 -9.15 4.17 4.27
CA GLN A 63 -8.07 3.90 5.21
C GLN A 63 -6.77 4.53 4.72
N MET A 64 -5.91 4.91 5.67
CA MET A 64 -4.65 5.59 5.36
C MET A 64 -3.56 5.19 6.36
N VAL A 65 -2.39 4.87 5.80
CA VAL A 65 -1.19 4.46 6.54
C VAL A 65 0.02 5.29 6.10
N GLU A 66 0.87 5.66 7.06
CA GLU A 66 2.17 6.25 6.79
C GLU A 66 3.28 5.24 7.11
N ILE A 67 4.23 5.07 6.19
CA ILE A 67 5.36 4.15 6.38
C ILE A 67 6.42 4.78 7.28
N GLN A 68 6.88 4.02 8.28
CA GLN A 68 7.92 4.42 9.24
C GLN A 68 9.14 3.50 9.23
#